data_AF-A0A4P6WLR3-F1
#
_entry.id   AF-A0A4P6WLR3-F1
#
_cell.length_a   1.000
_cell.length_b   1.000
_cell.length_c   1.000
_cell.angle_alpha   90.00
_cell.angle_beta   90.00
_cell.angle_gamma   90.00
#
_symmetry.space_group_name_H-M   'P 1'
#
loop_
_entity.id
_entity.type
_entity.pdbx_description
1 polymer ?
#
loop_
_entity_poly.entity_id
_entity_poly.type
_entity_poly.pdbx_seq_one_letter_code
_entity_poly.pdbx_strand_id
1 'polypeptide(L)'
;MTENDVMGALFAQQRMQILHIGKHHDEFNDAYLHAWESGVYPLMSDTDGSVPRKPHEFYAQYFTSSKEKVEFLLKRLDDAWRKQEGLTFYGLEDELGVRSFSSQGWDRCDLINICRYLYLDGCYDDEFWSALIENGKCPSEALSLTSKFQREVDIYF
;
A
#
# COMPACT_ATOMS: atom_id res chain seq x y z
N MET A 1 19.50 -19.18 15.25
CA MET A 1 19.24 -18.02 14.38
C MET A 1 19.37 -18.51 12.96
N THR A 2 18.25 -18.59 12.25
CA THR A 2 18.19 -19.00 10.85
C THR A 2 18.51 -17.82 9.94
N GLU A 3 18.82 -18.08 8.68
CA GLU A 3 18.96 -17.02 7.65
C GLU A 3 17.72 -16.12 7.60
N ASN A 4 16.53 -16.71 7.76
CA ASN A 4 15.27 -15.97 7.78
C ASN A 4 15.16 -15.03 8.99
N ASP A 5 15.66 -15.44 10.17
CA ASP A 5 15.67 -14.57 11.36
C ASP A 5 16.59 -13.36 11.16
N VAL A 6 17.76 -13.58 10.53
CA VAL A 6 18.72 -12.51 10.21
C VAL A 6 18.10 -11.53 9.22
N MET A 7 17.52 -12.04 8.14
CA MET A 7 16.90 -11.20 7.10
C MET A 7 15.67 -10.45 7.63
N GLY A 8 14.87 -11.06 8.51
CA GLY A 8 13.77 -10.37 9.19
C GLY A 8 14.25 -9.22 10.09
N ALA A 9 15.35 -9.43 10.83
CA ALA A 9 15.97 -8.37 11.63
C ALA A 9 16.54 -7.24 10.76
N LEU A 10 17.19 -7.57 9.64
CA LEU A 10 17.70 -6.59 8.68
C LEU A 10 16.58 -5.79 8.02
N PHE A 11 15.46 -6.44 7.67
CA PHE A 11 14.27 -5.77 7.16
C PHE A 11 13.71 -4.77 8.19
N ALA A 12 13.57 -5.18 9.45
CA ALA A 12 13.10 -4.29 10.52
C ALA A 12 14.04 -3.08 10.71
N GLN A 13 15.36 -3.31 10.67
CA GLN A 13 16.34 -2.24 10.74
C GLN A 13 16.25 -1.29 9.52
N GLN A 14 16.13 -1.84 8.31
CA GLN A 14 16.01 -1.04 7.08
C GLN A 14 14.73 -0.20 7.08
N ARG A 15 13.61 -0.76 7.55
CA ARG A 15 12.35 -0.05 7.74
C ARG A 15 12.53 1.15 8.67
N MET A 16 13.12 0.93 9.85
CA MET A 16 13.41 2.02 10.80
C MET A 16 14.30 3.10 10.17
N GLN A 17 15.33 2.73 9.42
CA GLN A 17 16.22 3.68 8.75
C GLN A 17 15.48 4.52 7.70
N ILE A 18 14.70 3.89 6.82
CA ILE A 18 13.95 4.59 5.77
C ILE A 18 12.94 5.56 6.39
N LEU A 19 12.18 5.10 7.38
CA LEU A 19 11.18 5.92 8.07
C LEU A 19 11.82 7.08 8.84
N HIS A 20 12.96 6.85 9.52
CA HIS A 20 13.69 7.89 10.23
C HIS A 20 14.22 8.97 9.28
N ILE A 21 14.84 8.55 8.17
CA ILE A 21 15.37 9.49 7.17
C ILE A 21 14.21 10.26 6.53
N GLY A 22 13.12 9.59 6.15
CA GLY A 22 11.97 10.27 5.56
C GLY A 22 11.29 11.27 6.49
N LYS A 23 11.22 10.96 7.79
CA LYS A 23 10.64 11.83 8.81
C LYS A 23 11.50 13.08 9.06
N HIS A 24 12.81 12.93 9.20
CA HIS A 24 13.67 14.01 9.69
C HIS A 24 14.50 14.72 8.61
N HIS A 25 14.68 14.10 7.44
CA HIS A 25 15.52 14.61 6.37
C HIS A 25 14.76 14.88 5.07
N ASP A 26 13.44 14.74 5.08
CA ASP A 26 12.56 14.97 3.94
C ASP A 26 12.91 14.14 2.69
N GLU A 27 13.54 12.98 2.89
CA GLU A 27 13.88 12.06 1.80
C GLU A 27 12.73 11.09 1.51
N PHE A 28 12.69 10.59 0.27
CA PHE A 28 11.64 9.72 -0.26
C PHE A 28 10.28 10.40 -0.41
N ASN A 29 9.44 9.86 -1.29
CA ASN A 29 8.07 10.33 -1.45
C ASN A 29 7.15 9.69 -0.39
N ASP A 30 5.99 10.31 -0.20
CA ASP A 30 5.04 9.89 0.84
C ASP A 30 4.46 8.50 0.58
N ALA A 31 4.27 8.11 -0.68
CA ALA A 31 3.83 6.76 -1.05
C ALA A 31 4.82 5.70 -0.58
N TYR A 32 6.12 5.91 -0.80
CA TYR A 32 7.18 5.01 -0.39
C TYR A 32 7.27 4.91 1.13
N LEU A 33 7.16 6.04 1.84
CA LEU A 33 7.17 6.05 3.29
C LEU A 33 5.95 5.34 3.87
N HIS A 34 4.76 5.60 3.35
CA HIS A 34 3.54 4.89 3.71
C HIS A 34 3.68 3.39 3.47
N ALA A 35 4.23 2.97 2.33
CA ALA A 35 4.44 1.56 2.02
C ALA A 35 5.33 0.84 3.05
N TRP A 36 6.44 1.47 3.46
CA TRP A 36 7.31 0.94 4.51
C TRP A 36 6.67 0.99 5.89
N GLU A 37 5.87 2.01 6.18
CA GLU A 37 5.12 2.13 7.44
C GLU A 37 4.06 1.02 7.54
N SER A 38 3.24 0.85 6.52
CA SER A 38 2.08 -0.04 6.54
C SER A 38 2.39 -1.48 6.10
N GLY A 39 3.65 -1.77 5.76
CA GLY A 39 4.08 -3.10 5.31
C GLY A 39 3.57 -3.48 3.91
N VAL A 40 3.33 -2.50 3.03
CA VAL A 40 2.94 -2.71 1.63
C VAL A 40 4.18 -2.73 0.75
N TYR A 41 4.27 -3.69 -0.18
CA TYR A 41 5.35 -3.69 -1.17
C TYR A 41 5.25 -2.46 -2.10
N PRO A 42 6.27 -1.58 -2.16
CA PRO A 42 6.19 -0.34 -2.93
C PRO A 42 6.48 -0.55 -4.43
N LEU A 43 5.56 -1.25 -5.10
CA LEU A 43 5.68 -1.68 -6.51
C LEU A 43 6.05 -0.55 -7.47
N MET A 44 5.49 0.65 -7.30
CA MET A 44 5.71 1.81 -8.18
C MET A 44 7.14 2.36 -8.05
N SER A 45 7.88 1.92 -7.03
CA SER A 45 9.28 2.25 -6.83
C SER A 45 10.26 1.20 -7.35
N ASP A 46 9.78 0.08 -7.92
CA ASP A 46 10.61 -0.99 -8.47
C ASP A 46 11.59 -0.45 -9.51
N THR A 47 12.79 -1.01 -9.54
CA THR A 47 13.77 -0.75 -10.59
C THR A 47 13.63 -1.77 -11.73
N ASP A 48 13.90 -1.34 -12.96
CA ASP A 48 13.89 -2.20 -14.15
C ASP A 48 15.23 -2.93 -14.38
N GLY A 49 16.16 -2.84 -13.42
CA GLY A 49 17.51 -3.36 -13.52
C GLY A 49 18.51 -2.44 -14.24
N SER A 50 18.08 -1.26 -14.73
CA SER A 50 18.99 -0.25 -15.31
C SER A 50 19.71 0.58 -14.25
N VAL A 51 19.21 0.58 -13.01
CA VAL A 51 19.77 1.24 -11.84
C VAL A 51 19.97 0.23 -10.71
N PRO A 52 20.81 0.53 -9.70
CA PRO A 52 20.91 -0.30 -8.51
C PRO A 52 19.55 -0.50 -7.88
N ARG A 53 19.25 -1.75 -7.52
CA ARG A 53 18.01 -2.13 -6.85
C ARG A 53 17.77 -1.29 -5.61
N LYS A 54 16.53 -0.85 -5.43
CA LYS A 54 16.15 -0.14 -4.21
C LYS A 54 16.03 -1.13 -3.04
N PRO A 55 16.15 -0.67 -1.78
CA PRO A 55 16.17 -1.56 -0.61
C PRO A 55 15.00 -2.56 -0.55
N HIS A 56 13.79 -2.11 -0.88
CA HIS A 56 12.57 -2.94 -0.81
C HIS A 56 12.62 -4.21 -1.68
N GLU A 57 13.32 -4.17 -2.82
CA GLU A 57 13.41 -5.31 -3.73
C GLU A 57 14.15 -6.50 -3.12
N PHE A 58 15.09 -6.25 -2.20
CA PHE A 58 15.80 -7.32 -1.47
C PHE A 58 14.93 -7.97 -0.38
N TYR A 59 13.86 -7.30 0.04
CA TYR A 59 13.03 -7.71 1.15
C TYR A 59 11.58 -8.01 0.75
N ALA A 60 11.32 -8.27 -0.54
CA ALA A 60 9.97 -8.42 -1.08
C ALA A 60 9.08 -9.38 -0.26
N GLN A 61 9.63 -10.51 0.20
CA GLN A 61 8.92 -11.51 1.00
C GLN A 61 8.61 -11.11 2.45
N TYR A 62 9.19 -10.01 2.95
CA TYR A 62 9.02 -9.53 4.33
C TYR A 62 7.93 -8.46 4.46
N PHE A 63 7.38 -7.96 3.34
CA PHE A 63 6.22 -7.09 3.35
C PHE A 63 4.95 -7.90 3.65
N THR A 64 4.08 -7.34 4.49
CA THR A 64 2.80 -7.96 4.87
C THR A 64 1.87 -8.07 3.66
N SER A 65 1.75 -6.99 2.88
CA SER A 65 1.06 -7.02 1.60
C SER A 65 2.08 -7.25 0.50
N SER A 66 2.03 -8.45 -0.09
CA SER A 66 3.01 -8.88 -1.09
C SER A 66 2.92 -8.10 -2.40
N LYS A 67 3.97 -8.19 -3.21
CA LYS A 67 4.02 -7.61 -4.55
C LYS A 67 2.82 -8.03 -5.40
N GLU A 68 2.45 -9.31 -5.35
CA GLU A 68 1.36 -9.88 -6.15
C GLU A 68 0.00 -9.31 -5.75
N LYS A 69 -0.22 -9.03 -4.46
CA LYS A 69 -1.44 -8.35 -3.99
C LYS A 69 -1.51 -6.93 -4.54
N VAL A 70 -0.40 -6.19 -4.46
CA VAL A 70 -0.33 -4.81 -4.97
C VAL A 70 -0.56 -4.77 -6.48
N GLU A 71 0.09 -5.66 -7.23
CA GLU A 71 -0.11 -5.80 -8.68
C GLU A 71 -1.56 -6.15 -9.03
N PHE A 72 -2.18 -7.06 -8.29
CA PHE A 72 -3.56 -7.45 -8.50
C PHE A 72 -4.51 -6.26 -8.32
N LEU A 73 -4.39 -5.52 -7.20
CA LEU A 73 -5.26 -4.37 -6.93
C LEU A 73 -5.01 -3.24 -7.92
N LEU A 74 -3.74 -2.93 -8.22
CA LEU A 74 -3.41 -1.93 -9.22
C LEU A 74 -4.12 -2.23 -10.56
N LYS A 75 -4.06 -3.49 -11.01
CA LYS A 75 -4.75 -3.90 -12.23
C LYS A 75 -6.27 -3.78 -12.14
N ARG A 76 -6.87 -4.23 -11.02
CA ARG A 76 -8.33 -4.17 -10.82
C ARG A 76 -8.86 -2.75 -10.78
N LEU A 77 -8.15 -1.85 -10.10
CA LEU A 77 -8.48 -0.42 -10.01
C LEU A 77 -8.26 0.28 -11.36
N ASP A 78 -7.20 -0.06 -12.10
CA ASP A 78 -6.95 0.47 -13.45
C ASP A 78 -8.07 0.06 -14.42
N ASP A 79 -8.53 -1.19 -14.36
CA ASP A 79 -9.68 -1.65 -15.15
C ASP A 79 -10.98 -0.90 -14.78
N ALA A 80 -11.22 -0.66 -13.48
CA ALA A 80 -12.39 0.08 -13.00
C ALA A 80 -12.37 1.53 -13.48
N TRP A 81 -11.22 2.19 -13.31
CA TRP A 81 -11.02 3.58 -13.69
C TRP A 81 -11.19 3.78 -15.20
N ARG A 82 -10.55 2.94 -16.02
CA ARG A 82 -10.67 3.00 -17.50
C ARG A 82 -12.09 2.77 -18.01
N LYS A 83 -12.86 1.91 -17.32
CA LYS A 83 -14.25 1.61 -17.67
C LYS A 83 -15.25 2.59 -17.06
N GLN A 84 -14.79 3.56 -16.26
CA GLN A 84 -15.64 4.43 -15.45
C GLN A 84 -16.67 3.63 -14.64
N GLU A 85 -16.22 2.50 -14.12
CA GLU A 85 -17.01 1.65 -13.25
C GLU A 85 -17.28 2.40 -11.94
N GLY A 86 -18.52 2.39 -11.46
CA GLY A 86 -18.89 2.90 -10.14
C GLY A 86 -18.44 1.99 -9.00
N LEU A 87 -17.16 1.59 -9.02
CA LEU A 87 -16.56 0.71 -8.03
C LEU A 87 -16.56 1.40 -6.66
N THR A 88 -16.96 0.66 -5.63
CA THR A 88 -17.01 1.14 -4.24
C THR A 88 -16.11 0.25 -3.39
N PHE A 89 -15.65 0.77 -2.25
CA PHE A 89 -14.81 -0.02 -1.35
C PHE A 89 -15.50 -1.31 -0.89
N TYR A 90 -16.79 -1.24 -0.56
CA TYR A 90 -17.56 -2.45 -0.22
C TYR A 90 -17.74 -3.40 -1.41
N GLY A 91 -17.92 -2.89 -2.62
CA GLY A 91 -17.90 -3.73 -3.82
C GLY A 91 -16.58 -4.49 -3.98
N LEU A 92 -15.46 -3.82 -3.73
CA LEU A 92 -14.13 -4.44 -3.75
C LEU A 92 -13.96 -5.50 -2.63
N GLU A 93 -14.44 -5.21 -1.41
CA GLU A 93 -14.43 -6.18 -0.31
C GLU A 93 -15.24 -7.44 -0.64
N ASP A 94 -16.41 -7.26 -1.24
CA ASP A 94 -17.31 -8.35 -1.62
C ASP A 94 -16.70 -9.19 -2.76
N GLU A 95 -16.10 -8.56 -3.77
CA GLU A 95 -15.38 -9.23 -4.86
C GLU A 95 -14.23 -10.11 -4.37
N LEU A 96 -13.47 -9.62 -3.37
CA LEU A 96 -12.31 -10.33 -2.82
C LEU A 96 -12.67 -11.24 -1.63
N GLY A 97 -13.94 -11.27 -1.24
CA GLY A 97 -14.44 -12.09 -0.15
C GLY A 97 -13.81 -11.72 1.20
N VAL A 98 -13.39 -10.47 1.40
CA VAL A 98 -12.70 -9.98 2.61
C VAL A 98 -13.51 -10.23 3.88
N ARG A 99 -14.84 -10.18 3.77
CA ARG A 99 -15.76 -10.37 4.90
C ARG A 99 -16.18 -11.83 5.11
N SER A 100 -15.77 -12.74 4.22
CA SER A 100 -16.15 -14.14 4.26
C SER A 100 -15.07 -14.98 4.95
N PHE A 101 -15.47 -16.10 5.55
CA PHE A 101 -14.55 -17.17 5.97
C PHE A 101 -13.74 -17.77 4.81
N SER A 102 -14.11 -17.47 3.57
CA SER A 102 -13.43 -17.86 2.34
C SER A 102 -12.54 -16.75 1.77
N SER A 103 -12.04 -15.83 2.60
CA SER A 103 -11.14 -14.78 2.14
C SER A 103 -9.95 -15.43 1.41
N GLN A 104 -9.68 -14.99 0.18
CA GLN A 104 -8.59 -15.53 -0.64
C GLN A 104 -7.22 -14.99 -0.18
N GLY A 105 -7.00 -14.98 1.14
CA GLY A 105 -5.84 -14.36 1.77
C GLY A 105 -5.90 -12.83 1.81
N TRP A 106 -7.06 -12.22 1.55
CA TRP A 106 -7.29 -10.78 1.64
C TRP A 106 -7.96 -10.40 2.96
N ASP A 107 -7.50 -9.32 3.57
CA ASP A 107 -8.21 -8.65 4.66
C ASP A 107 -8.49 -7.17 4.32
N ARG A 108 -9.26 -6.51 5.19
CA ARG A 108 -9.60 -5.09 5.02
C ARG A 108 -8.35 -4.20 5.10
N CYS A 109 -7.38 -4.56 5.94
CA CYS A 109 -6.17 -3.78 6.13
C CYS A 109 -5.31 -3.79 4.86
N ASP A 110 -5.19 -4.92 4.17
CA ASP A 110 -4.56 -5.00 2.86
C ASP A 110 -5.18 -4.02 1.87
N LEU A 111 -6.51 -4.03 1.74
CA LEU A 111 -7.21 -3.13 0.82
C LEU A 111 -6.96 -1.66 1.17
N ILE A 112 -7.11 -1.29 2.44
CA ILE A 112 -6.90 0.09 2.89
C ILE A 112 -5.46 0.52 2.62
N ASN A 113 -4.48 -0.28 3.04
CA ASN A 113 -3.08 0.11 2.97
C ASN A 113 -2.59 0.18 1.53
N ILE A 114 -3.00 -0.75 0.67
CA ILE A 114 -2.64 -0.75 -0.76
C ILE A 114 -3.36 0.40 -1.48
N CYS A 115 -4.66 0.63 -1.24
CA CYS A 115 -5.36 1.77 -1.83
C CYS A 115 -4.73 3.10 -1.42
N ARG A 116 -4.35 3.26 -0.14
CA ARG A 116 -3.68 4.47 0.35
C ARG A 116 -2.32 4.64 -0.32
N TYR A 117 -1.55 3.57 -0.43
CA TYR A 117 -0.27 3.58 -1.15
C TYR A 117 -0.45 4.08 -2.60
N LEU A 118 -1.40 3.53 -3.35
CA LEU A 118 -1.66 3.91 -4.74
C LEU A 118 -2.17 5.36 -4.85
N TYR A 119 -3.03 5.80 -3.93
CA TYR A 119 -3.47 7.20 -3.86
C TYR A 119 -2.29 8.16 -3.67
N LEU A 120 -1.41 7.86 -2.69
CA LEU A 120 -0.24 8.70 -2.39
C LEU A 120 0.79 8.69 -3.52
N ASP A 121 0.85 7.63 -4.33
CA ASP A 121 1.70 7.56 -5.52
C ASP A 121 1.13 8.40 -6.69
N GLY A 122 -0.10 8.90 -6.55
CA GLY A 122 -0.79 9.71 -7.56
C GLY A 122 -1.49 8.88 -8.63
N CYS A 123 -1.86 7.63 -8.33
CA CYS A 123 -2.67 6.82 -9.23
C CYS A 123 -4.11 7.34 -9.26
N TYR A 124 -4.71 7.41 -10.46
CA TYR A 124 -6.11 7.79 -10.73
C TYR A 124 -6.49 9.22 -10.30
N ASP A 125 -7.67 9.65 -10.74
CA ASP A 125 -8.19 10.99 -10.46
C ASP A 125 -9.01 11.06 -9.15
N ASP A 126 -9.24 12.28 -8.67
CA ASP A 126 -9.99 12.52 -7.44
C ASP A 126 -11.44 12.03 -7.54
N GLU A 127 -12.03 12.05 -8.74
CA GLU A 127 -13.36 11.52 -9.00
C GLU A 127 -13.45 10.02 -8.70
N PHE A 128 -12.47 9.24 -9.17
CA PHE A 128 -12.38 7.81 -8.89
C PHE A 128 -12.27 7.52 -7.40
N TRP A 129 -11.34 8.19 -6.72
CA TRP A 129 -11.16 7.98 -5.29
C TRP A 129 -12.40 8.37 -4.50
N SER A 130 -13.02 9.51 -4.83
CA SER A 130 -14.26 9.98 -4.21
C SER A 130 -15.41 8.98 -4.38
N ALA A 131 -15.52 8.33 -5.54
CA ALA A 131 -16.49 7.27 -5.77
C ALA A 131 -16.18 6.01 -4.95
N LEU A 132 -14.91 5.62 -4.86
CA LEU A 132 -14.47 4.46 -4.10
C LEU A 132 -14.79 4.60 -2.61
N ILE A 133 -14.55 5.79 -2.03
CA ILE A 133 -14.73 6.08 -0.60
C ILE A 133 -16.03 6.83 -0.28
N GLU A 134 -17.03 6.75 -1.15
CA GLU A 134 -18.31 7.43 -0.94
C GLU A 134 -18.94 7.04 0.41
N ASN A 135 -19.49 8.04 1.11
CA ASN A 135 -20.08 7.83 2.43
C ASN A 135 -21.24 6.82 2.36
N GLY A 136 -21.24 5.84 3.28
CA GLY A 136 -22.18 4.72 3.28
C GLY A 136 -21.80 3.56 2.35
N LYS A 137 -20.75 3.70 1.53
CA LYS A 137 -20.23 2.66 0.62
C LYS A 137 -18.80 2.19 0.95
N CYS A 138 -18.25 2.66 2.07
CA CYS A 138 -16.94 2.29 2.57
C CYS A 138 -16.93 2.23 4.11
N PRO A 139 -15.97 1.51 4.73
CA PRO A 139 -15.80 1.51 6.18
C PRO A 139 -15.18 2.84 6.62
N SER A 140 -15.38 3.25 7.88
CA SER A 140 -14.95 4.57 8.36
C SER A 140 -13.43 4.79 8.22
N GLU A 141 -12.65 3.74 8.35
CA GLU A 141 -11.19 3.75 8.18
C GLU A 141 -10.75 4.05 6.74
N ALA A 142 -11.60 3.75 5.74
CA ALA A 142 -11.31 4.05 4.34
C ALA A 142 -11.53 5.54 3.99
N LEU A 143 -12.24 6.31 4.82
CA LEU A 143 -12.47 7.74 4.58
C LEU A 143 -11.17 8.55 4.65
N SER A 144 -10.14 8.05 5.34
CA SER A 144 -8.82 8.68 5.38
C SER A 144 -7.91 8.28 4.21
N LEU A 145 -8.34 7.43 3.27
CA LEU A 145 -7.49 7.00 2.14
C LEU A 145 -6.93 8.18 1.34
N THR A 146 -7.75 9.21 1.13
CA THR A 146 -7.41 10.40 0.36
C THR A 146 -6.81 11.53 1.19
N SER A 147 -6.52 11.29 2.47
CA SER A 147 -5.86 12.30 3.29
C SER A 147 -4.40 12.45 2.89
N LYS A 148 -3.87 13.68 2.94
CA LYS A 148 -2.42 13.91 2.82
C LYS A 148 -1.66 13.12 3.86
N PHE A 149 -0.51 12.57 3.48
CA PHE A 149 0.40 11.90 4.41
C PHE A 149 1.08 12.96 5.29
N GLN A 150 1.02 12.77 6.60
CA GLN A 150 1.61 13.66 7.59
C GLN A 150 2.76 12.95 8.28
N ARG A 151 3.99 13.13 7.78
CA ARG A 151 5.18 12.39 8.27
C ARG A 151 5.38 12.43 9.78
N GLU A 152 5.00 13.52 10.45
CA GLU A 152 5.11 13.65 11.91
C GLU A 152 4.14 12.76 12.68
N VAL A 153 2.95 12.54 12.13
CA VAL A 153 1.82 11.83 12.75
C VAL A 153 1.71 10.41 12.23
N ASP A 154 1.89 10.19 10.93
CA ASP A 154 1.67 8.90 10.28
C ASP A 154 2.85 7.94 10.43
N ILE A 155 4.06 8.45 10.74
CA ILE A 155 5.24 7.61 10.97
C ILE A 155 5.43 7.37 12.46
N TYR A 156 5.11 6.14 12.90
CA TYR A 156 5.23 5.66 14.28
C TYR A 156 6.42 4.70 14.45
N PHE A 157 7.43 5.09 15.22
CA PHE A 157 8.51 4.23 15.72
C PHE A 157 9.14 4.80 16.99
#